data_AF-A0A938UI75-F1
#
_entry.id   AF-A0A938UI75-F1
#
_cell.length_a   1.000
_cell.length_b   1.000
_cell.length_c   1.000
_cell.angle_alpha   90.00
_cell.angle_beta   90.00
_cell.angle_gamma   90.00
#
_symmetry.space_group_name_H-M   'P 1'
#
loop_
_entity.id
_entity.type
_entity.pdbx_description
1 polymer ?
#
loop_
_entity_poly.entity_id
_entity_poly.type
_entity_poly.pdbx_seq_one_letter_code
_entity_poly.pdbx_strand_id
1 'polypeptide(L)'
;MDAKGLMRTQFNGMTLAGAGKVRDIYAIDPYLLIVATDRISAFDCIMPNPIPGKGEVLTRMSAFWFGKMEDLIPNHCVSTNPDEYP
;
A
#
# COMPACT_ATOMS: atom_id res chain seq x y z
N MET A 1 20.73 -8.55 8.81
CA MET A 1 19.38 -9.04 9.20
C MET A 1 18.65 -9.33 7.89
N ASP A 2 18.31 -10.59 7.63
CA ASP A 2 17.52 -10.96 6.45
C ASP A 2 16.12 -10.37 6.61
N ALA A 3 15.91 -9.17 6.07
CA ALA A 3 14.61 -8.53 6.11
C ALA A 3 13.68 -9.29 5.17
N LYS A 4 12.83 -10.15 5.76
CA LYS A 4 11.81 -10.88 5.03
C LYS A 4 10.78 -9.87 4.50
N GLY A 5 10.81 -9.58 3.20
CA GLY A 5 9.92 -8.59 2.60
C GLY A 5 8.45 -9.01 2.59
N LEU A 6 7.54 -8.03 2.65
CA LEU A 6 6.10 -8.24 2.67
C LEU A 6 5.58 -8.63 1.28
N MET A 7 5.28 -9.92 1.06
CA MET A 7 4.77 -10.40 -0.24
C MET A 7 3.26 -10.23 -0.39
N ARG A 8 2.50 -10.53 0.66
CA ARG A 8 1.03 -10.43 0.68
C ARG A 8 0.58 -10.19 2.10
N THR A 9 -0.51 -9.46 2.25
CA THR A 9 -1.18 -9.24 3.52
C THR A 9 -2.34 -10.22 3.72
N GLN A 10 -2.65 -10.49 4.97
CA GLN A 10 -3.84 -11.22 5.37
C GLN A 10 -4.30 -10.69 6.72
N PHE A 11 -5.30 -9.81 6.70
CA PHE A 11 -5.91 -9.27 7.90
C PHE A 11 -7.20 -10.03 8.22
N ASN A 12 -7.28 -10.59 9.43
CA ASN A 12 -8.46 -11.32 9.86
C ASN A 12 -9.64 -10.36 10.04
N GLY A 13 -10.83 -10.77 9.59
CA GLY A 13 -12.04 -9.96 9.71
C GLY A 13 -12.17 -8.83 8.68
N MET A 14 -11.20 -8.67 7.77
CA MET A 14 -11.28 -7.69 6.68
C MET A 14 -11.60 -8.35 5.34
N THR A 15 -12.39 -7.65 4.52
CA THR A 15 -12.73 -8.10 3.17
C THR A 15 -11.66 -7.63 2.19
N LEU A 16 -10.93 -8.57 1.58
CA LEU A 16 -10.00 -8.26 0.49
C LEU A 16 -10.79 -7.88 -0.77
N ALA A 17 -10.81 -6.61 -1.11
CA ALA A 17 -11.49 -6.09 -2.30
C ALA A 17 -10.70 -6.40 -3.59
N GLY A 18 -9.37 -6.48 -3.50
CA GLY A 18 -8.53 -6.85 -4.63
C GLY A 18 -7.05 -6.95 -4.28
N ALA A 19 -6.30 -7.70 -5.08
CA ALA A 19 -4.85 -7.79 -5.01
C ALA A 19 -4.26 -7.53 -6.39
N GLY A 20 -3.59 -6.38 -6.54
CA GLY A 20 -2.87 -6.03 -7.75
C GLY A 20 -1.44 -6.60 -7.77
N LYS A 21 -0.63 -6.14 -8.74
CA LYS A 21 0.78 -6.56 -8.85
C LYS A 21 1.60 -6.22 -7.60
N VAL A 22 1.33 -5.06 -6.98
CA VAL A 22 2.14 -4.51 -5.88
C VAL A 22 1.33 -3.99 -4.69
N ARG A 23 0.00 -3.99 -4.76
CA ARG A 23 -0.88 -3.51 -3.68
C ARG A 23 -1.95 -4.53 -3.35
N ASP A 24 -2.22 -4.70 -2.06
CA ASP A 24 -3.42 -5.39 -1.56
C ASP A 24 -4.41 -4.31 -1.09
N ILE A 25 -5.69 -4.48 -1.40
CA ILE A 25 -6.74 -3.48 -1.15
C ILE A 25 -7.85 -4.16 -0.34
N TYR A 26 -8.16 -3.59 0.81
CA TYR A 26 -9.26 -4.04 1.68
C TYR A 26 -10.39 -3.03 1.70
N ALA A 27 -11.62 -3.53 1.73
CA ALA A 27 -12.81 -2.71 1.90
C ALA A 27 -13.03 -2.38 3.39
N ILE A 28 -13.24 -1.11 3.69
CA ILE A 28 -13.60 -0.59 5.02
C ILE A 28 -14.69 0.45 4.80
N ASP A 29 -15.96 0.06 4.62
CA ASP A 29 -17.03 0.99 4.23
C ASP A 29 -17.06 2.26 5.11
N PRO A 30 -16.97 3.49 4.54
CA PRO A 30 -16.98 3.87 3.11
C PRO A 30 -15.61 4.01 2.41
N TYR A 31 -14.53 3.62 3.09
CA TYR A 31 -13.12 3.74 2.69
C TYR A 31 -12.51 2.46 2.10
N LEU A 32 -11.26 2.62 1.64
CA LEU A 32 -10.38 1.53 1.24
C LEU A 32 -9.07 1.61 2.02
N LEU A 33 -8.59 0.48 2.53
CA LEU A 33 -7.22 0.35 3.01
C LEU A 33 -6.34 -0.17 1.86
N ILE A 34 -5.38 0.65 1.44
CA ILE A 34 -4.45 0.34 0.35
C ILE A 34 -3.09 0.02 0.95
N VAL A 35 -2.67 -1.25 0.90
CA VAL A 35 -1.37 -1.67 1.40
C VAL A 35 -0.38 -1.86 0.24
N ALA A 36 0.66 -1.02 0.20
CA ALA A 36 1.79 -1.23 -0.69
C ALA A 36 2.67 -2.37 -0.16
N THR A 37 2.73 -3.47 -0.92
CA THR A 37 3.58 -4.64 -0.60
C THR A 37 5.01 -4.43 -1.12
N ASP A 38 5.94 -5.29 -0.72
CA ASP A 38 7.32 -5.31 -1.21
C ASP A 38 7.48 -6.05 -2.55
N ARG A 39 6.38 -6.58 -3.11
CA ARG A 39 6.35 -7.12 -4.47
C ARG A 39 6.74 -6.06 -5.49
N ILE A 40 7.51 -6.47 -6.48
CA ILE A 40 7.90 -5.67 -7.64
C ILE A 40 7.54 -6.42 -8.91
N SER A 41 7.19 -5.68 -9.96
CA SER A 41 6.90 -6.25 -11.28
C SER A 41 7.67 -5.54 -12.38
N ALA A 42 8.13 -6.29 -13.37
CA ALA A 42 8.67 -5.76 -14.63
C ALA A 42 8.25 -6.69 -15.78
N PHE A 43 8.08 -6.14 -16.98
CA PHE A 43 7.62 -6.88 -18.16
C PHE A 43 6.34 -7.70 -17.88
N ASP A 44 5.37 -7.07 -17.21
CA ASP A 44 4.11 -7.69 -16.76
C ASP A 44 4.20 -8.91 -15.83
N CYS A 45 5.40 -9.28 -15.38
CA CYS A 45 5.62 -10.37 -14.44
C CYS A 45 5.91 -9.86 -13.03
N ILE A 46 5.34 -10.50 -12.00
CA ILE A 46 5.68 -10.25 -10.59
C ILE A 46 6.93 -11.06 -10.26
N MET A 47 7.94 -10.41 -9.70
CA MET A 47 9.18 -11.08 -9.33
C MET A 47 8.99 -11.99 -8.10
N PRO A 48 9.68 -13.14 -8.02
CA PRO A 48 9.54 -14.06 -6.90
C PRO A 48 10.10 -13.51 -5.59
N ASN A 49 11.12 -12.65 -5.67
CA ASN A 49 11.77 -12.06 -4.51
C ASN A 49 11.24 -10.65 -4.24
N PRO A 50 10.92 -10.30 -2.98
CA PRO A 50 10.55 -8.94 -2.61
C PRO A 50 11.76 -8.01 -2.63
N ILE A 51 11.48 -6.71 -2.66
CA ILE A 51 12.44 -5.66 -2.26
C ILE A 51 12.04 -5.17 -0.86
N PRO A 52 12.68 -5.66 0.22
CA PRO A 52 12.25 -5.35 1.59
C PRO A 52 12.21 -3.83 1.84
N GLY A 53 11.10 -3.35 2.43
CA GLY A 53 10.89 -1.93 2.76
C GLY A 53 10.46 -1.05 1.58
N LYS A 54 10.37 -1.58 0.37
CA LYS A 54 9.86 -0.84 -0.79
C LYS A 54 8.44 -0.34 -0.56
N GLY A 55 7.56 -1.17 -0.01
CA GLY A 55 6.18 -0.78 0.29
C GLY A 55 6.11 0.47 1.15
N GLU A 56 6.88 0.50 2.24
CA GLU A 56 6.95 1.64 3.16
C GLU A 56 7.46 2.92 2.48
N VAL A 57 8.59 2.83 1.76
CA VAL A 57 9.18 3.98 1.06
C VAL A 57 8.20 4.57 0.04
N LEU A 58 7.51 3.72 -0.72
CA LEU A 58 6.54 4.17 -1.72
C LEU A 58 5.31 4.81 -1.06
N THR A 59 4.81 4.25 0.05
CA THR A 59 3.71 4.86 0.81
C THR A 59 4.09 6.25 1.32
N ARG A 60 5.27 6.41 1.92
CA ARG A 60 5.78 7.70 2.41
C ARG A 60 5.97 8.72 1.29
N MET A 61 6.48 8.28 0.14
CA MET A 61 6.63 9.14 -1.02
C MET A 61 5.27 9.59 -1.57
N SER A 62 4.27 8.70 -1.63
CA SER A 62 2.90 9.08 -1.99
C SER A 62 2.31 10.09 -1.00
N ALA A 63 2.46 9.86 0.31
CA ALA A 63 1.99 10.77 1.35
C ALA A 63 2.59 12.19 1.20
N PHE A 64 3.90 12.27 0.95
CA PHE A 64 4.57 13.53 0.66
C PHE A 64 3.94 14.27 -0.52
N TRP A 65 3.72 13.59 -1.64
CA TRP A 65 3.15 14.22 -2.84
C TRP A 65 1.67 14.59 -2.66
N PHE A 66 0.89 13.81 -1.91
CA PHE A 66 -0.50 14.17 -1.59
C PHE A 66 -0.55 15.49 -0.82
N GLY A 67 0.25 15.64 0.24
CA GLY A 67 0.32 16.90 0.99
C GLY A 67 0.90 18.05 0.15
N LYS A 68 1.91 17.79 -0.69
CA LYS A 68 2.53 18.83 -1.52
C LYS A 68 1.59 19.42 -2.57
N MET A 69 0.60 18.65 -3.02
CA MET A 69 -0.32 18.99 -4.11
C MET A 69 -1.74 19.32 -3.63
N GLU A 70 -1.98 19.31 -2.31
CA GLU A 70 -3.31 19.46 -1.71
C GLU A 70 -4.00 20.78 -2.12
N ASP A 71 -3.23 21.88 -2.18
CA ASP A 71 -3.74 23.19 -2.61
C ASP A 71 -4.01 23.29 -4.12
N LEU A 72 -3.54 22.32 -4.92
CA LEU A 72 -3.66 22.32 -6.38
C LEU A 72 -4.78 21.40 -6.87
N ILE A 73 -4.89 20.20 -6.27
CA ILE A 73 -5.88 19.20 -6.70
C ILE A 73 -6.33 18.31 -5.52
N PRO A 74 -7.64 18.05 -5.39
CA PRO A 74 -8.13 17.08 -4.42
C PRO A 74 -7.55 15.68 -4.66
N ASN A 75 -7.32 14.94 -3.59
CA ASN A 75 -6.85 13.56 -3.65
C ASN A 75 -7.67 12.65 -2.72
N HIS A 76 -7.44 11.33 -2.80
CA HIS A 76 -8.23 10.33 -2.06
C HIS A 76 -7.65 9.97 -0.69
N CYS A 77 -6.51 10.55 -0.29
CA CYS A 77 -5.81 10.13 0.93
C CYS A 77 -6.55 10.62 2.17
N VAL A 78 -7.02 9.69 3.00
CA VAL A 78 -7.70 10.01 4.28
C VAL A 78 -6.70 10.02 5.43
N SER A 79 -5.91 8.96 5.58
CA SER A 79 -4.84 8.88 6.59
C SER A 79 -3.74 7.92 6.16
N THR A 80 -2.52 8.23 6.59
CA THR A 80 -1.35 7.33 6.49
C THR A 80 -0.84 6.90 7.87
N ASN A 81 -1.56 7.24 8.93
CA ASN A 81 -1.26 6.86 10.31
C ASN A 81 -1.98 5.53 10.66
N PRO A 82 -1.25 4.44 10.92
CA PRO A 82 -1.86 3.16 11.26
C PRO A 82 -2.72 3.18 12.54
N ASP A 83 -2.43 4.09 13.47
CA ASP A 83 -3.20 4.21 14.73
C ASP A 83 -4.63 4.75 14.50
N GLU A 84 -4.90 5.30 13.32
CA GLU A 84 -6.21 5.81 12.92
C GLU A 84 -7.02 4.79 12.11
N TYR A 85 -6.47 3.60 11.86
CA TYR A 85 -7.16 2.53 11.15
C TYR A 85 -8.05 1.74 12.12
N PRO A 86 -9.21 1.22 11.65
CA PRO A 86 -10.07 0.36 12.47
C PRO A 86 -9.46 -1.04 12.72
#